data_AF-A0A4U7B8I4-F1
#
_entry.id   AF-A0A4U7B8I4-F1
#
_cell.length_a   1.000
_cell.length_b   1.000
_cell.length_c   1.000
_cell.angle_alpha   90.00
_cell.angle_beta   90.00
_cell.angle_gamma   90.00
#
_symmetry.space_group_name_H-M   'P 1'
#
loop_
_entity.id
_entity.type
_entity.pdbx_description
1 polymer ?
#
loop_
_entity_poly.entity_id
_entity_poly.type
_entity_poly.pdbx_seq_one_letter_code
_entity_poly.pdbx_strand_id
1 'polypeptide(L)'
;MPAFSNFQPRHFPALLLATTLALGGTMPLFNGERAIQEFGLPQRIAISKPAQTVMTTSSARVSAVGLSIWAMYFNGHYQAIDIVMASLGYVGIIDCWVCWKEGVTGKAIFRVLAGSFISVLGFLKTTGG
;
A
#
# COMPACT_ATOMS: atom_id res chain seq x y z
N MET A 1 5.45 1.17 -27.55
CA MET A 1 4.62 -0.04 -27.33
C MET A 1 3.33 0.40 -26.68
N PRO A 2 2.14 -0.07 -27.09
CA PRO A 2 0.90 0.38 -26.46
C PRO A 2 0.87 -0.11 -25.01
N ALA A 3 0.62 0.80 -24.07
CA ALA A 3 0.79 0.59 -22.63
C ALA A 3 -0.04 -0.58 -22.04
N PHE A 4 -1.07 -1.04 -22.76
CA PHE A 4 -2.00 -2.07 -22.32
C PHE A 4 -2.08 -3.30 -23.23
N SER A 5 -1.19 -3.44 -24.23
CA SER A 5 -1.23 -4.57 -25.17
C SER A 5 -1.12 -5.95 -24.51
N ASN A 6 -0.53 -6.02 -23.32
CA ASN A 6 -0.31 -7.26 -22.57
C ASN A 6 -1.23 -7.38 -21.35
N PHE A 7 -2.31 -6.60 -21.27
CA PHE A 7 -3.23 -6.71 -20.14
C PHE A 7 -3.93 -8.06 -20.11
N GLN A 8 -3.92 -8.68 -18.93
CA GLN A 8 -4.68 -9.89 -18.64
C GLN A 8 -5.51 -9.65 -17.38
N PRO A 9 -6.71 -10.25 -17.24
CA PRO A 9 -7.57 -10.03 -16.08
C PRO A 9 -6.89 -10.27 -14.73
N ARG A 10 -5.95 -11.23 -14.68
CA ARG A 10 -5.16 -11.54 -13.48
C ARG A 10 -4.19 -10.42 -13.03
N HIS A 11 -3.89 -9.46 -13.90
CA HIS A 11 -3.06 -8.28 -13.55
C HIS A 11 -3.86 -7.22 -12.79
N PHE A 12 -5.20 -7.28 -12.83
CA PHE A 12 -6.06 -6.25 -12.25
C PHE A 12 -5.79 -5.98 -10.76
N PRO A 13 -5.64 -6.99 -9.87
CA PRO A 13 -5.34 -6.73 -8.46
C PRO A 13 -4.03 -5.94 -8.25
N ALA A 14 -2.99 -6.27 -9.02
CA ALA A 14 -1.70 -5.60 -8.93
C ALA A 14 -1.77 -4.14 -9.40
N LEU A 15 -2.50 -3.87 -10.50
CA LEU A 15 -2.66 -2.51 -11.03
C LEU A 15 -3.55 -1.64 -10.14
N LEU A 16 -4.60 -2.22 -9.58
CA LEU A 16 -5.44 -1.53 -8.60
C LEU A 16 -4.61 -1.17 -7.37
N LEU A 17 -3.85 -2.12 -6.83
CA LEU A 17 -2.94 -1.90 -5.73
C LEU A 17 -1.93 -0.79 -6.06
N ALA A 18 -1.23 -0.89 -7.20
CA ALA A 18 -0.25 0.10 -7.63
C ALA A 18 -0.82 1.52 -7.65
N THR A 19 -2.04 1.66 -8.17
CA THR A 19 -2.75 2.94 -8.23
C THR A 19 -3.12 3.45 -6.84
N THR A 20 -3.64 2.58 -5.97
CA THR A 20 -3.99 2.96 -4.59
C THR A 20 -2.77 3.37 -3.78
N LEU A 21 -1.62 2.71 -3.94
CA LEU A 21 -0.38 3.07 -3.25
C LEU A 21 0.20 4.38 -3.81
N ALA A 22 0.26 4.51 -5.14
CA ALA A 22 0.80 5.70 -5.82
C ALA A 22 0.03 6.96 -5.42
N LEU A 23 -1.31 6.94 -5.53
CA LEU A 23 -2.16 8.09 -5.23
C LEU A 23 -2.42 8.24 -3.73
N GLY A 24 -2.71 7.14 -3.02
CA GLY A 24 -3.01 7.17 -1.59
C GLY A 24 -1.84 7.71 -0.76
N GLY A 25 -0.60 7.40 -1.14
CA GLY A 25 0.59 7.91 -0.45
C GLY A 25 0.82 9.43 -0.61
N THR A 26 0.10 10.09 -1.52
CA THR A 26 0.19 11.56 -1.69
C THR A 26 -0.70 12.33 -0.71
N MET A 27 -1.66 11.66 -0.06
CA MET A 27 -2.63 12.31 0.83
C MET A 27 -2.00 13.20 1.93
N PRO A 28 -0.92 12.79 2.63
CA PRO A 28 -0.32 13.62 3.66
C PRO A 28 0.42 14.86 3.14
N LEU A 29 0.67 14.97 1.83
CA LEU A 29 1.24 16.18 1.22
C LEU A 29 0.25 17.35 1.27
N PHE A 30 -1.05 17.03 1.20
CA PHE A 30 -2.12 18.02 1.24
C PHE A 30 -2.67 18.20 2.66
N ASN A 31 -2.80 17.11 3.41
CA ASN A 31 -3.29 17.16 4.78
C ASN A 31 -2.79 15.96 5.61
N GLY A 32 -1.69 16.18 6.35
CA GLY A 32 -1.09 15.16 7.21
C GLY A 32 -2.00 14.67 8.34
N GLU A 33 -2.77 15.57 8.96
CA GLU A 33 -3.71 15.21 10.02
C GLU A 33 -4.78 14.24 9.50
N ARG A 34 -5.43 14.61 8.40
CA ARG A 34 -6.46 13.78 7.77
C ARG A 34 -5.88 12.45 7.31
N ALA A 35 -4.65 12.44 6.79
CA ALA A 35 -4.01 11.19 6.38
C ALA A 35 -3.78 10.23 7.57
N ILE A 36 -3.40 10.74 8.73
CA ILE A 36 -3.26 9.94 9.97
C ILE A 36 -4.62 9.40 10.42
N GLN A 37 -5.69 10.19 10.32
CA GLN A 37 -7.05 9.74 10.63
C GLN A 37 -7.55 8.65 9.67
N GLU A 38 -7.38 8.85 8.36
CA GLU A 38 -7.75 7.85 7.34
C GLU A 38 -6.95 6.56 7.51
N PHE A 39 -5.68 6.68 7.93
CA PHE A 39 -4.88 5.52 8.29
C PHE A 39 -5.55 4.70 9.39
N GLY A 40 -6.22 5.39 10.32
CA GLY A 40 -7.02 4.83 11.40
C GLY A 40 -6.57 5.28 12.79
N LEU A 41 -5.59 6.19 12.89
CA LEU A 41 -5.04 6.58 14.19
C LEU A 41 -5.91 7.65 14.88
N PRO A 42 -5.90 7.68 16.23
CA PRO A 42 -6.73 8.58 17.01
C PRO A 42 -6.31 10.05 16.86
N GLN A 43 -7.26 10.95 17.12
CA GLN A 43 -7.09 12.39 16.95
C GLN A 43 -5.88 12.95 17.71
N ARG A 44 -5.58 12.41 18.90
CA ARG A 44 -4.41 12.81 19.71
C ARG A 44 -3.08 12.67 18.95
N ILE A 45 -2.97 11.72 18.03
CA ILE A 45 -1.78 11.52 17.19
C ILE A 45 -1.88 12.38 15.94
N ALA A 46 -3.08 12.46 15.34
CA ALA A 46 -3.30 13.18 14.09
C ALA A 46 -2.92 14.66 14.18
N ILE A 47 -3.18 15.33 15.32
CA ILE A 47 -2.83 16.74 15.53
C ILE A 47 -1.32 16.99 15.76
N SER A 48 -0.54 15.94 16.01
CA SER A 48 0.90 16.06 16.30
C SER A 48 1.69 16.38 15.03
N LYS A 49 2.29 17.57 14.97
CA LYS A 49 3.13 17.99 13.84
C LYS A 49 4.29 17.03 13.55
N PRO A 50 5.04 16.54 14.56
CA PRO A 50 6.04 15.49 14.34
C PRO A 50 5.46 14.23 13.69
N ALA A 51 4.28 13.77 14.11
CA ALA A 51 3.63 12.60 13.53
C ALA A 51 3.22 12.86 12.06
N GLN A 52 2.70 14.06 11.76
CA GLN A 52 2.38 14.48 10.39
C GLN A 52 3.61 14.46 9.49
N THR A 53 4.76 14.97 9.95
CA THR A 53 6.02 14.93 9.19
C THR A 53 6.45 13.49 8.88
N VAL A 54 6.42 12.60 9.87
CA VAL A 54 6.77 11.18 9.67
C VAL A 54 5.77 10.51 8.73
N MET A 55 4.48 10.83 8.84
CA MET A 55 3.44 10.32 7.95
C MET A 55 3.68 10.73 6.49
N THR A 56 4.05 11.99 6.24
CA THR A 56 4.38 12.47 4.90
C THR A 56 5.59 11.75 4.32
N THR A 57 6.69 11.66 5.08
CA THR A 57 7.90 10.97 4.59
C THR A 57 7.69 9.47 4.37
N SER A 58 6.94 8.80 5.25
CA SER A 58 6.65 7.37 5.10
C SER A 58 5.70 7.10 3.93
N SER A 59 4.67 7.92 3.76
CA SER A 59 3.70 7.77 2.67
C SER A 59 4.31 8.04 1.29
N ALA A 60 5.31 8.91 1.19
CA ALA A 60 6.09 9.08 -0.04
C ALA A 60 6.77 7.77 -0.49
N ARG A 61 7.24 6.94 0.46
CA ARG A 61 7.81 5.62 0.16
C ARG A 61 6.74 4.66 -0.35
N VAL A 62 5.53 4.72 0.21
CA VAL A 62 4.38 3.94 -0.28
C VAL A 62 4.02 4.35 -1.71
N SER A 63 3.99 5.65 -2.01
CA SER A 63 3.80 6.13 -3.39
C SER A 63 4.89 5.62 -4.33
N ALA A 64 6.16 5.64 -3.89
CA ALA A 64 7.27 5.11 -4.68
C ALA A 64 7.10 3.61 -4.98
N VAL A 65 6.60 2.81 -4.03
CA VAL A 65 6.26 1.39 -4.29
C VAL A 65 5.17 1.27 -5.35
N GLY A 66 4.08 2.03 -5.26
CA GLY A 66 3.03 2.03 -6.28
C GLY A 66 3.54 2.40 -7.68
N LEU A 67 4.37 3.44 -7.76
CA LEU A 67 5.03 3.84 -9.01
C LEU A 67 5.98 2.76 -9.53
N SER A 68 6.70 2.06 -8.65
CA SER A 68 7.59 0.97 -9.05
C SER A 68 6.82 -0.21 -9.65
N ILE A 69 5.64 -0.55 -9.12
CA ILE A 69 4.79 -1.61 -9.68
C ILE A 69 4.32 -1.21 -11.09
N TRP A 70 3.90 0.03 -11.29
CA TRP A 70 3.55 0.55 -12.63
C TRP A 70 4.74 0.50 -13.60
N ALA A 71 5.93 0.91 -13.15
CA ALA A 71 7.14 0.84 -13.95
C ALA A 71 7.49 -0.61 -14.33
N MET A 72 7.43 -1.54 -13.38
CA MET A 72 7.64 -2.98 -13.63
C MET A 72 6.61 -3.52 -14.62
N TYR A 73 5.35 -3.09 -14.51
CA TYR A 73 4.28 -3.53 -15.39
C TYR A 73 4.51 -3.10 -16.84
N PHE A 74 4.88 -1.84 -17.06
CA PHE A 74 5.18 -1.33 -18.41
C PHE A 74 6.43 -1.97 -19.02
N ASN A 75 7.36 -2.47 -18.20
CA ASN A 75 8.55 -3.22 -18.65
C ASN A 75 8.33 -4.74 -18.70
N GLY A 76 7.13 -5.24 -18.38
CA GLY A 76 6.82 -6.68 -18.41
C GLY A 76 7.44 -7.51 -17.28
N HIS A 77 7.91 -6.88 -16.20
CA HIS A 77 8.51 -7.55 -15.05
C HIS A 77 7.47 -8.10 -14.06
N TYR A 78 6.57 -8.96 -14.53
CA TYR A 78 5.42 -9.44 -13.74
C TYR A 78 5.81 -10.25 -12.50
N GLN A 79 6.89 -11.03 -12.56
CA GLN A 79 7.40 -11.77 -11.40
C GLN A 79 7.91 -10.83 -10.29
N ALA A 80 8.49 -9.69 -10.65
CA ALA A 80 8.94 -8.69 -9.68
C ALA A 80 7.74 -8.04 -8.96
N ILE A 81 6.64 -7.83 -9.67
CA ILE A 81 5.38 -7.33 -9.09
C ILE A 81 4.87 -8.30 -8.01
N ASP A 82 4.87 -9.60 -8.31
CA ASP A 82 4.43 -10.63 -7.35
C ASP A 82 5.29 -10.66 -6.09
N ILE A 83 6.61 -10.49 -6.22
CA ILE A 83 7.54 -10.38 -5.08
C ILE A 83 7.21 -9.16 -4.22
N VAL A 84 6.99 -8.00 -4.86
CA VAL A 84 6.61 -6.77 -4.14
C VAL A 84 5.28 -6.98 -3.42
N MET A 85 4.26 -7.53 -4.08
CA MET A 85 2.97 -7.85 -3.48
C MET A 85 3.11 -8.81 -2.29
N ALA A 86 3.88 -9.88 -2.42
CA ALA A 86 4.16 -10.82 -1.33
C ALA A 86 4.77 -10.10 -0.12
N SER A 87 5.74 -9.21 -0.36
CA SER A 87 6.44 -8.47 0.69
C SER A 87 5.54 -7.46 1.45
N LEU A 88 4.50 -6.93 0.80
CA LEU A 88 3.55 -5.99 1.44
C LEU A 88 2.75 -6.64 2.58
N GLY A 89 2.72 -7.97 2.68
CA GLY A 89 2.19 -8.67 3.85
C GLY A 89 2.85 -8.24 5.15
N TYR A 90 4.17 -8.03 5.15
CA TYR A 90 4.90 -7.52 6.31
C TYR A 90 4.39 -6.13 6.74
N VAL A 91 4.14 -5.24 5.78
CA VAL A 91 3.61 -3.90 6.05
C VAL A 91 2.23 -4.00 6.72
N GLY A 92 1.36 -4.87 6.21
CA GLY A 92 0.05 -5.12 6.82
C GLY A 92 0.11 -5.63 8.26
N ILE A 93 1.10 -6.47 8.59
CA ILE A 93 1.35 -6.96 9.97
C ILE A 93 1.78 -5.80 10.88
N ILE A 94 2.72 -4.96 10.43
CA ILE A 94 3.20 -3.82 11.21
C ILE A 94 2.09 -2.78 11.42
N ASP A 95 1.32 -2.46 10.37
CA ASP A 95 0.16 -1.56 10.47
C ASP A 95 -0.86 -2.07 11.47
N CYS A 96 -1.13 -3.38 11.48
CA CYS A 96 -2.01 -4.02 12.45
C CYS A 96 -1.48 -3.86 13.88
N TRP A 97 -0.20 -4.18 14.10
CA TRP A 97 0.44 -4.07 15.41
C TRP A 97 0.39 -2.64 15.98
N VAL A 98 0.64 -1.63 15.14
CA VAL A 98 0.55 -0.22 15.55
C VAL A 98 -0.90 0.17 15.85
N CYS A 99 -1.86 -0.16 14.97
CA CYS A 99 -3.27 0.15 15.20
C CYS A 99 -3.81 -0.51 16.48
N TRP A 100 -3.37 -1.74 16.77
CA TRP A 100 -3.74 -2.45 17.99
C TRP A 100 -3.20 -1.74 19.23
N LYS A 101 -1.93 -1.33 19.22
CA LYS A 101 -1.33 -0.58 20.33
C LYS A 101 -2.03 0.74 20.63
N GLU A 102 -2.52 1.41 19.59
CA GLU A 102 -3.19 2.70 19.72
C GLU A 102 -4.69 2.60 20.08
N GLY A 103 -5.20 1.36 20.24
CA GLY A 103 -6.57 1.07 20.65
C GLY A 103 -7.59 1.04 19.51
N VAL A 104 -7.14 0.89 18.26
CA VAL A 104 -7.99 0.94 17.06
C VAL A 104 -8.11 -0.43 16.40
N THR A 105 -8.70 -1.38 17.13
CA THR A 105 -8.74 -2.80 16.77
C THR A 105 -9.45 -3.08 15.45
N GLY A 106 -10.52 -2.35 15.12
CA GLY A 106 -11.23 -2.54 13.84
C GLY A 106 -10.37 -2.23 12.61
N LYS A 107 -9.57 -1.15 12.68
CA LYS A 107 -8.62 -0.79 11.62
C LYS A 107 -7.43 -1.76 11.59
N ALA A 108 -6.98 -2.24 12.75
CA ALA A 108 -5.92 -3.24 12.83
C ALA A 108 -6.29 -4.54 12.07
N ILE A 109 -7.50 -5.06 12.28
CA ILE A 109 -7.99 -6.25 11.59
C ILE A 109 -8.08 -6.02 10.09
N PHE A 110 -8.63 -4.88 9.66
CA PHE A 110 -8.70 -4.54 8.24
C PHE A 110 -7.31 -4.53 7.58
N ARG A 111 -6.30 -3.95 8.25
CA ARG A 111 -4.92 -3.85 7.74
C ARG A 111 -4.28 -5.22 7.54
N VAL A 112 -4.39 -6.11 8.52
CA VAL A 112 -3.79 -7.45 8.39
C VAL A 112 -4.53 -8.28 7.34
N LEU A 113 -5.86 -8.18 7.24
CA LEU A 113 -6.62 -8.90 6.22
C LEU A 113 -6.30 -8.42 4.81
N ALA A 114 -6.28 -7.10 4.59
CA ALA A 114 -5.92 -6.52 3.30
C ALA A 114 -4.47 -6.86 2.92
N GLY A 115 -3.52 -6.70 3.86
CA GLY A 115 -2.11 -7.03 3.63
C GLY A 115 -1.89 -8.51 3.35
N SER A 116 -2.58 -9.40 4.08
CA SER A 116 -2.50 -10.86 3.86
C SER A 116 -3.09 -11.25 2.52
N PHE A 117 -4.23 -10.69 2.13
CA PHE A 117 -4.86 -10.95 0.85
C PHE A 117 -3.92 -10.58 -0.31
N ILE A 118 -3.35 -9.38 -0.27
CA ILE A 118 -2.37 -8.92 -1.27
C ILE A 118 -1.13 -9.82 -1.29
N SER A 119 -0.63 -10.18 -0.10
CA SER A 119 0.56 -11.02 0.02
C SER A 119 0.35 -12.42 -0.56
N VAL A 120 -0.81 -13.02 -0.28
CA VAL A 120 -1.20 -14.32 -0.86
C VAL A 120 -1.27 -14.24 -2.38
N LEU A 121 -1.84 -13.19 -2.96
CA LEU A 121 -1.85 -13.01 -4.41
C LEU A 121 -0.43 -12.92 -5.00
N GLY A 122 0.51 -12.27 -4.29
CA GLY A 122 1.92 -12.26 -4.66
C GLY A 122 2.54 -13.66 -4.61
N PHE A 123 2.35 -14.40 -3.52
CA PHE A 123 2.86 -15.77 -3.38
C PHE A 123 2.30 -16.75 -4.41
N LEU A 124 1.02 -16.59 -4.78
CA LEU A 124 0.36 -17.36 -5.83
C LEU A 124 0.78 -16.96 -7.25
N LYS A 125 1.69 -15.98 -7.40
CA LYS A 125 2.19 -15.48 -8.69
C LYS A 125 1.08 -15.04 -9.63
N THR A 126 0.05 -14.38 -9.08
CA THR A 126 -1.15 -14.06 -9.83
C THR A 126 -0.85 -13.16 -11.04
N THR A 127 0.21 -12.35 -10.98
CA THR A 127 0.62 -11.46 -12.06
C THR A 127 1.53 -12.17 -13.08
N GLY A 128 2.56 -12.86 -12.62
CA GLY A 128 3.58 -13.50 -13.45
C GLY A 128 3.16 -14.83 -14.08
N GLY A 129 2.37 -15.63 -13.36
CA GLY A 129 2.15 -17.05 -13.69
C GLY A 129 3.25 -17.95 -13.15
#